data_AF-A0A6M3L2N8-F1
#
_entry.id   AF-A0A6M3L2N8-F1
#
_cell.length_a   1.000
_cell.length_b   1.000
_cell.length_c   1.000
_cell.angle_alpha   90.00
_cell.angle_beta   90.00
_cell.angle_gamma   90.00
#
_symmetry.space_group_name_H-M   'P 1'
#
loop_
_entity.id
_entity.type
_entity.pdbx_description
1 polymer ?
#
loop_
_entity_poly.entity_id
_entity_poly.type
_entity_poly.pdbx_seq_one_letter_code
_entity_poly.pdbx_strand_id
1 'polypeptide(L)'
;MFAECNEVRRMKEEYYRPGEIKYSPTQIRWLLRNVLFQSEWPSDHKTTGYTGGKGKTIGYHAKFEMIRMIIGELNARLQLCGKAGLYFEYLTLIDDGDKDYRLQRLAGYHGTTAREVDYLSNMAIRYCCGFRRKRVTFKEFCAYTKTRDEKRKANYKSKLEEM
;
A
#
# COMPACT_ATOMS: atom_id res chain seq x y z
N MET A 1 41.27 -4.64 -9.75
CA MET A 1 40.39 -3.48 -9.99
C MET A 1 39.50 -3.80 -11.17
N PHE A 2 38.27 -4.26 -10.91
CA PHE A 2 37.31 -4.49 -11.98
C PHE A 2 36.73 -3.14 -12.38
N ALA A 3 36.89 -2.78 -13.65
CA ALA A 3 36.22 -1.63 -14.22
C ALA A 3 34.71 -1.84 -14.07
N GLU A 4 34.06 -1.00 -13.24
CA GLU A 4 32.60 -0.94 -13.19
C GLU A 4 32.11 -0.61 -14.61
N CYS A 5 31.49 -1.60 -15.24
CA CYS A 5 30.91 -1.47 -16.57
C CYS A 5 29.87 -0.33 -16.55
N ASN A 6 30.10 0.72 -17.34
CA ASN A 6 29.23 1.90 -17.41
C ASN A 6 27.78 1.57 -17.81
N GLU A 7 27.52 0.39 -18.40
CA GLU A 7 26.17 -0.11 -18.67
C GLU A 7 25.37 -0.43 -17.40
N VAL A 8 26.02 -0.93 -16.35
CA VAL A 8 25.36 -1.22 -15.06
C VAL A 8 24.90 0.06 -14.36
N ARG A 9 25.58 1.19 -14.62
CA ARG A 9 25.15 2.51 -14.14
C ARG A 9 23.96 3.06 -14.94
N ARG A 10 23.87 2.79 -16.25
CA ARG A 10 22.72 3.18 -17.09
C ARG A 10 21.46 2.36 -16.79
N MET A 11 21.59 1.07 -16.44
CA MET A 11 20.45 0.22 -16.03
C MET A 11 19.78 0.66 -14.71
N LYS A 12 20.39 1.55 -13.92
CA LYS A 12 19.81 2.00 -12.64
C LYS A 12 18.67 3.01 -12.77
N GLU A 13 18.38 3.53 -13.97
CA GLU A 13 17.40 4.61 -14.15
C GLU A 13 16.08 4.18 -14.81
N GLU A 14 15.95 2.92 -15.23
CA GLU A 14 14.74 2.42 -15.93
C GLU A 14 13.78 1.63 -15.02
N TYR A 15 14.20 1.35 -13.79
CA TYR A 15 13.32 0.76 -12.77
C TYR A 15 12.62 1.88 -11.99
N TYR A 16 11.29 1.78 -11.85
CA TYR A 16 10.61 2.57 -10.84
C TYR A 16 11.29 2.33 -9.49
N ARG A 17 11.83 3.37 -8.87
CA ARG A 17 12.41 3.23 -7.54
C ARG A 17 11.30 2.75 -6.60
N PRO A 18 11.56 1.80 -5.68
CA PRO A 18 10.61 1.46 -4.62
C PRO A 18 10.21 2.73 -3.87
N GLY A 19 9.06 3.32 -4.22
CA GLY A 19 8.90 4.74 -3.94
C GLY A 19 8.18 5.59 -5.00
N GLU A 20 8.04 5.10 -6.24
CA GLU A 20 7.44 5.90 -7.31
C GLU A 20 6.00 5.51 -7.65
N ILE A 21 5.61 4.25 -7.43
CA ILE A 21 4.26 3.77 -7.78
C ILE A 21 3.21 4.13 -6.73
N LYS A 22 2.32 5.10 -6.98
CA LYS A 22 1.27 5.48 -6.02
C LYS A 22 0.01 4.67 -6.30
N TYR A 23 -0.63 4.19 -5.24
CA TYR A 23 -1.89 3.47 -5.34
C TYR A 23 -2.97 4.15 -4.51
N SER A 24 -4.20 4.07 -4.97
CA SER A 24 -5.36 4.35 -4.13
C SER A 24 -5.62 3.17 -3.18
N PRO A 25 -6.30 3.40 -2.05
CA PRO A 25 -6.74 2.31 -1.16
C PRO A 25 -7.50 1.19 -1.88
N THR A 26 -8.36 1.57 -2.83
CA THR A 26 -9.13 0.62 -3.64
C THR A 26 -8.22 -0.22 -4.54
N GLN A 27 -7.20 0.40 -5.16
CA GLN A 27 -6.21 -0.32 -5.97
C GLN A 27 -5.40 -1.31 -5.12
N ILE A 28 -4.97 -0.93 -3.91
CA ILE A 28 -4.27 -1.86 -3.00
C ILE A 28 -5.14 -3.04 -2.64
N ARG A 29 -6.42 -2.82 -2.28
CA ARG A 29 -7.36 -3.92 -1.97
C ARG A 29 -7.56 -4.84 -3.17
N TRP A 30 -7.69 -4.27 -4.37
CA TRP A 30 -7.84 -5.04 -5.61
C TRP A 30 -6.59 -5.87 -5.90
N LEU A 31 -5.39 -5.28 -5.79
CA LEU A 31 -4.11 -5.97 -5.97
C LEU A 31 -3.93 -7.10 -4.96
N LEU A 32 -4.30 -6.88 -3.70
CA LEU A 32 -4.30 -7.93 -2.69
C LEU A 32 -5.19 -9.09 -3.07
N ARG A 33 -6.46 -8.84 -3.42
CA ARG A 33 -7.42 -9.91 -3.74
C ARG A 33 -7.01 -10.72 -4.98
N ASN A 34 -6.66 -10.03 -6.06
CA ASN A 34 -6.55 -10.66 -7.39
C ASN A 34 -5.11 -11.01 -7.75
N VAL A 35 -4.14 -10.15 -7.42
CA VAL A 35 -2.77 -10.30 -7.92
C VAL A 35 -1.89 -11.08 -6.95
N LEU A 36 -2.01 -10.82 -5.65
CA LEU A 36 -1.19 -11.51 -4.65
C LEU A 36 -1.64 -12.95 -4.38
N PHE A 37 -2.95 -13.20 -4.37
CA PHE A 37 -3.48 -14.51 -3.98
C PHE A 37 -3.97 -15.34 -5.15
N GLN A 38 -4.60 -14.73 -6.16
CA GLN A 38 -5.11 -15.46 -7.33
C GLN A 38 -4.11 -15.49 -8.50
N SER A 39 -3.02 -14.71 -8.44
CA SER A 39 -2.08 -14.51 -9.54
C SER A 39 -2.75 -14.02 -10.85
N GLU A 40 -3.94 -13.44 -10.75
CA GLU A 40 -4.71 -12.96 -11.89
C GLU A 40 -4.41 -11.48 -12.11
N TRP A 41 -3.77 -11.18 -13.24
CA TRP A 41 -3.59 -9.80 -13.70
C TRP A 41 -4.79 -9.38 -14.53
N PRO A 42 -5.25 -8.11 -14.44
CA PRO A 42 -6.40 -7.71 -15.23
C PRO A 42 -6.05 -7.79 -16.72
N SER A 43 -6.94 -8.41 -17.47
CA SER A 43 -6.76 -8.73 -18.90
C SER A 43 -6.79 -7.50 -19.82
N ASP A 44 -7.22 -6.33 -19.32
CA ASP A 44 -7.27 -5.11 -20.11
C ASP A 44 -6.73 -3.87 -19.35
N HIS A 45 -5.89 -3.10 -20.02
CA HIS A 45 -5.28 -1.85 -19.54
C HIS A 45 -6.29 -0.69 -19.57
N LYS A 46 -7.35 -0.82 -20.40
CA LYS A 46 -8.42 0.18 -20.52
C LYS A 46 -9.38 0.18 -19.34
N THR A 47 -9.53 -0.95 -18.63
CA THR A 47 -10.42 -1.07 -17.47
C THR A 47 -9.77 -0.66 -16.14
N THR A 48 -8.43 -0.57 -16.09
CA THR A 48 -7.67 -0.27 -14.86
C THR A 48 -7.33 1.22 -14.66
N GLY A 49 -7.73 2.09 -15.60
CA GLY A 49 -7.52 3.54 -15.50
C GLY A 49 -6.12 4.03 -15.91
N TYR A 50 -5.29 3.19 -16.55
CA TYR A 50 -4.05 3.63 -17.18
C TYR A 50 -4.36 4.31 -18.53
N THR A 51 -4.73 5.59 -18.50
CA THR A 51 -4.99 6.42 -19.71
C THR A 51 -3.88 7.43 -19.99
N GLY A 52 -2.62 7.03 -19.81
CA GLY A 52 -1.46 7.87 -20.08
C GLY A 52 -0.57 7.31 -21.18
N GLY A 53 -0.78 7.74 -22.44
CA GLY A 53 0.22 7.58 -23.50
C GLY A 53 -0.34 7.40 -24.91
N LYS A 54 -0.45 8.49 -25.68
CA LYS A 54 -0.54 8.44 -27.15
C LYS A 54 0.86 8.20 -27.70
N GLY A 55 1.29 6.95 -27.74
CA GLY A 55 2.58 6.55 -28.30
C GLY A 55 2.80 5.07 -28.15
N LYS A 56 3.29 4.40 -29.19
CA LYS A 56 3.64 2.98 -29.15
C LYS A 56 5.00 2.87 -28.42
N THR A 57 4.98 2.94 -27.10
CA THR A 57 6.17 2.67 -26.29
C THR A 57 6.48 1.18 -26.40
N ILE A 58 7.52 0.82 -27.14
CA ILE A 58 8.09 -0.53 -27.09
C ILE A 58 8.68 -0.66 -25.70
N GLY A 59 7.94 -1.25 -24.77
CA GLY A 59 8.48 -1.57 -23.45
C GLY A 59 9.56 -2.62 -23.60
N TYR A 60 10.77 -2.34 -23.09
CA TYR A 60 11.85 -3.34 -22.95
C TYR A 60 11.51 -4.46 -21.95
N HIS A 61 10.34 -4.40 -21.33
CA HIS A 61 9.90 -5.30 -20.28
C HIS A 61 8.83 -6.25 -20.78
N ALA A 62 8.97 -7.50 -20.38
CA ALA A 62 7.86 -8.42 -20.49
C ALA A 62 6.77 -8.01 -19.50
N LYS A 63 5.50 -8.11 -19.91
CA LYS A 63 4.36 -7.66 -19.10
C LYS A 63 4.32 -8.27 -17.69
N PHE A 64 4.89 -9.46 -17.51
CA PHE A 64 4.96 -10.14 -16.22
C PHE A 64 5.98 -9.52 -15.24
N GLU A 65 7.01 -8.83 -15.72
CA GLU A 65 8.05 -8.24 -14.86
C GLU A 65 7.47 -7.16 -13.96
N MET A 66 6.64 -6.28 -14.53
CA MET A 66 5.96 -5.23 -13.79
C MET A 66 5.06 -5.81 -12.69
N ILE A 67 4.35 -6.91 -12.98
CA ILE A 67 3.48 -7.61 -12.02
C ILE A 67 4.31 -8.11 -10.84
N ARG A 68 5.42 -8.80 -11.13
CA ARG A 68 6.32 -9.34 -10.11
C ARG A 68 6.94 -8.24 -9.24
N MET A 69 7.30 -7.08 -9.83
CA MET A 69 7.77 -5.93 -9.06
C MET A 69 6.70 -5.37 -8.13
N ILE A 70 5.46 -5.22 -8.61
CA ILE A 70 4.34 -4.71 -7.81
C ILE A 70 4.03 -5.65 -6.64
N ILE A 71 3.99 -6.96 -6.91
CA ILE A 71 3.84 -8.01 -5.89
C ILE A 71 4.97 -7.91 -4.85
N GLY A 72 6.22 -7.85 -5.31
CA GLY A 72 7.39 -7.78 -4.43
C GLY A 72 7.38 -6.54 -3.54
N GLU A 73 7.05 -5.37 -4.10
CA GLU A 73 6.95 -4.12 -3.34
C GLU A 73 5.82 -4.19 -2.30
N LEU A 74 4.65 -4.70 -2.69
CA LEU A 74 3.49 -4.77 -1.78
C LEU A 74 3.75 -5.76 -0.64
N ASN A 75 4.30 -6.94 -0.93
CA ASN A 75 4.69 -7.93 0.08
C ASN A 75 5.72 -7.36 1.06
N ALA A 76 6.78 -6.71 0.55
CA ALA A 76 7.79 -6.09 1.41
C ALA A 76 7.16 -5.04 2.35
N ARG A 77 6.18 -4.27 1.88
CA ARG A 77 5.47 -3.28 2.70
C ARG A 77 4.58 -3.91 3.77
N LEU A 78 3.83 -4.93 3.40
CA LEU A 78 2.96 -5.65 4.34
C LEU A 78 3.78 -6.29 5.45
N GLN A 79 4.93 -6.87 5.11
CA GLN A 79 5.90 -7.39 6.08
C GLN A 79 6.42 -6.31 7.03
N LEU A 80 6.77 -5.13 6.51
CA LEU A 80 7.19 -3.99 7.33
C LEU A 80 6.08 -3.47 8.28
N CYS A 81 4.80 -3.66 7.92
CA CYS A 81 3.67 -3.31 8.78
C CYS A 81 3.49 -4.27 9.97
N GLY A 82 4.11 -5.46 9.94
CA GLY A 82 3.97 -6.47 10.99
C GLY A 82 2.51 -6.85 11.23
N LYS A 83 2.06 -6.78 12.49
CA LYS A 83 0.67 -7.09 12.87
C LYS A 83 -0.38 -6.26 12.12
N ALA A 84 -0.07 -4.99 11.81
CA ALA A 84 -0.99 -4.14 11.06
C ALA A 84 -1.18 -4.64 9.62
N GLY A 85 -0.12 -5.20 9.01
CA GLY A 85 -0.18 -5.85 7.70
C GLY A 85 -1.09 -7.07 7.74
N LEU A 86 -0.92 -7.94 8.74
CA LEU A 86 -1.75 -9.13 8.94
C LEU A 86 -3.23 -8.80 9.11
N TYR A 87 -3.56 -7.77 9.92
CA TYR A 87 -4.95 -7.33 10.08
C TYR A 87 -5.55 -6.86 8.76
N PHE A 88 -4.76 -6.11 7.98
CA PHE A 88 -5.19 -5.61 6.69
C PHE A 88 -5.41 -6.73 5.67
N GLU A 89 -4.50 -7.70 5.61
CA GLU A 89 -4.64 -8.90 4.75
C GLU A 89 -5.90 -9.67 5.12
N TYR A 90 -6.09 -10.04 6.39
CA TYR A 90 -7.25 -10.80 6.85
C TYR A 90 -8.57 -10.08 6.51
N LEU A 91 -8.65 -8.78 6.80
CA LEU A 91 -9.87 -7.99 6.54
C LEU A 91 -10.12 -7.76 5.04
N THR A 92 -9.11 -7.90 4.19
CA THR A 92 -9.23 -7.69 2.74
C THR A 92 -9.55 -8.98 2.01
N LEU A 93 -8.93 -10.10 2.38
CA LEU A 93 -8.99 -11.36 1.65
C LEU A 93 -10.21 -12.20 1.98
N ILE A 94 -10.67 -12.12 3.22
CA ILE A 94 -11.80 -12.92 3.66
C ILE A 94 -13.08 -12.10 3.46
N ASP A 95 -13.85 -12.46 2.44
CA ASP A 95 -15.08 -11.79 2.01
C ASP A 95 -16.34 -12.50 2.57
N ASP A 96 -16.25 -13.05 3.78
CA ASP A 96 -17.31 -13.80 4.43
C ASP A 96 -18.01 -12.99 5.55
N GLY A 97 -18.88 -12.08 5.12
CA GLY A 97 -19.82 -11.43 6.02
C GLY A 97 -19.33 -10.13 6.68
N ASP A 98 -19.88 -9.86 7.86
CA ASP A 98 -19.82 -8.54 8.49
C ASP A 98 -18.38 -8.13 8.89
N LYS A 99 -17.97 -6.94 8.47
CA LYS A 99 -16.68 -6.34 8.84
C LYS A 99 -16.56 -6.22 10.36
N ASP A 100 -17.63 -5.84 11.05
CA ASP A 100 -17.59 -5.61 12.50
C ASP A 100 -17.36 -6.91 13.26
N TYR A 101 -18.00 -8.00 12.83
CA TYR A 101 -17.73 -9.33 13.36
C TYR A 101 -16.26 -9.73 13.20
N ARG A 102 -15.67 -9.52 12.00
CA ARG A 102 -14.26 -9.84 11.73
C ARG A 102 -13.31 -9.00 12.59
N LEU A 103 -13.61 -7.72 12.78
CA LEU A 103 -12.84 -6.84 13.66
C LEU A 103 -12.89 -7.32 15.12
N GLN A 104 -14.07 -7.69 15.62
CA GLN A 104 -14.24 -8.22 16.98
C GLN A 104 -13.50 -9.55 17.17
N ARG A 105 -13.55 -10.43 16.17
CA ARG A 105 -12.88 -11.73 16.21
C ARG A 105 -11.36 -11.59 16.25
N LEU A 106 -10.79 -10.74 15.37
CA LEU A 106 -9.36 -10.42 15.40
C LEU A 106 -8.95 -9.79 16.74
N ALA A 107 -9.78 -8.89 17.25
CA ALA A 107 -9.55 -8.23 18.53
C ALA A 107 -9.49 -9.25 19.68
N GLY A 108 -10.41 -10.23 19.70
CA GLY A 108 -10.42 -11.33 20.66
C GLY A 108 -9.18 -12.20 20.61
N TYR A 109 -8.72 -12.60 19.41
CA TYR A 109 -7.51 -13.43 19.27
C TYR A 109 -6.23 -12.72 19.69
N HIS A 110 -6.17 -11.40 19.55
CA HIS A 110 -4.97 -10.62 19.83
C HIS A 110 -5.01 -9.84 21.14
N GLY A 111 -6.07 -9.99 21.94
CA GLY A 111 -6.23 -9.29 23.22
C GLY A 111 -6.26 -7.77 23.08
N THR A 112 -6.90 -7.25 22.02
CA THR A 112 -6.98 -5.81 21.70
C THR A 112 -8.45 -5.42 21.46
N THR A 113 -8.69 -4.19 21.01
CA THR A 113 -10.03 -3.68 20.69
C THR A 113 -10.26 -3.68 19.18
N ALA A 114 -11.52 -3.86 18.76
CA ALA A 114 -11.92 -3.75 17.35
C ALA A 114 -11.50 -2.41 16.72
N ARG A 115 -11.58 -1.33 17.50
CA ARG A 115 -11.16 0.02 17.08
C ARG A 115 -9.66 0.10 16.81
N GLU A 116 -8.84 -0.54 17.62
CA GLU A 116 -7.40 -0.59 17.43
C GLU A 116 -7.02 -1.43 16.21
N VAL A 117 -7.68 -2.57 16.01
CA VAL A 117 -7.53 -3.39 14.80
C VAL A 117 -7.87 -2.59 13.54
N ASP A 118 -9.02 -1.91 13.50
CA ASP A 118 -9.43 -1.09 12.37
C ASP A 118 -8.46 0.08 12.14
N TYR A 119 -8.00 0.74 13.20
CA TYR A 119 -7.00 1.79 13.10
C TYR A 119 -5.68 1.28 12.49
N LEU A 120 -5.15 0.16 12.99
CA LEU A 120 -3.90 -0.41 12.50
C LEU A 120 -4.02 -0.88 11.05
N SER A 121 -5.12 -1.54 10.70
CA SER A 121 -5.43 -1.92 9.30
C SER A 121 -5.46 -0.68 8.39
N ASN A 122 -6.10 0.41 8.84
CA ASN A 122 -6.11 1.68 8.13
C ASN A 122 -4.72 2.35 8.02
N MET A 123 -3.81 2.11 8.96
CA MET A 123 -2.42 2.56 8.85
C MET A 123 -1.66 1.74 7.80
N ALA A 124 -1.82 0.42 7.81
CA ALA A 124 -1.17 -0.47 6.86
C ALA A 124 -1.57 -0.15 5.41
N ILE A 125 -2.86 0.04 5.13
CA ILE A 125 -3.32 0.41 3.78
C ILE A 125 -2.76 1.77 3.35
N ARG A 126 -2.74 2.79 4.22
CA ARG A 126 -2.18 4.11 3.89
C ARG A 126 -0.69 4.05 3.60
N TYR A 127 0.04 3.22 4.35
CA TYR A 127 1.46 2.96 4.11
C TYR A 127 1.66 2.27 2.75
N CYS A 128 0.85 1.26 2.44
CA CYS A 128 0.91 0.53 1.17
C CYS A 128 0.57 1.42 -0.05
N CYS A 129 -0.37 2.36 0.08
CA CYS A 129 -0.73 3.34 -0.95
C CYS A 129 0.44 4.26 -1.37
N GLY A 130 1.53 4.32 -0.59
CA GLY A 130 2.62 5.25 -0.82
C GLY A 130 2.25 6.68 -0.42
N PHE A 131 1.31 6.86 0.52
CA PHE A 131 0.95 8.18 1.05
C PHE A 131 2.15 8.82 1.77
N ARG A 132 2.63 9.97 1.26
CA ARG A 132 3.77 10.75 1.81
C ARG A 132 5.04 9.92 2.05
N ARG A 133 5.49 9.21 1.02
CA ARG A 133 6.79 8.53 0.94
C ARG A 133 7.96 9.47 1.26
N LYS A 134 8.37 9.52 2.51
CA LYS A 134 9.79 9.68 2.87
C LYS A 134 10.30 8.30 3.26
N ARG A 135 11.62 8.10 3.21
CA ARG A 135 12.35 6.87 3.55
C ARG A 135 12.18 6.48 5.03
N VAL A 136 10.94 6.33 5.47
CA VAL A 136 10.58 6.18 6.86
C VAL A 136 9.97 4.80 7.04
N THR A 137 10.43 4.13 8.08
CA THR A 137 9.88 2.87 8.56
C THR A 137 8.39 3.01 8.85
N PHE A 138 7.65 1.90 8.87
CA PHE A 138 6.24 1.91 9.24
C PHE A 138 6.00 2.57 10.62
N LYS A 139 6.93 2.38 11.56
CA LYS A 139 6.90 3.02 12.89
C LYS A 139 6.93 4.55 12.81
N GLU A 140 7.87 5.10 12.04
CA GLU A 140 7.99 6.54 11.81
C GLU A 140 6.77 7.10 11.05
N PHE A 141 6.24 6.34 10.09
CA PHE A 141 5.00 6.67 9.39
C PHE A 141 3.80 6.78 10.36
N CYS A 142 3.65 5.82 11.27
CA CYS A 142 2.61 5.84 12.29
C CYS A 142 2.74 7.05 13.22
N ALA A 143 3.96 7.36 13.69
CA ALA A 143 4.22 8.53 14.53
C ALA A 143 3.85 9.85 13.82
N TYR A 144 4.21 9.98 12.55
CA TYR A 144 3.84 11.14 11.74
C TYR A 144 2.33 11.26 11.53
N THR A 145 1.65 10.15 11.26
CA THR A 145 0.22 10.15 11.00
C THR A 145 -0.57 10.50 12.26
N LYS A 146 -0.15 9.99 13.43
CA LYS A 146 -0.75 10.31 14.72
C LYS A 146 -0.68 11.81 15.04
N THR A 147 0.51 12.40 14.97
CA THR A 147 0.71 13.84 15.24
C THR A 147 -0.11 14.73 14.30
N ARG A 148 -0.24 14.34 13.03
CA ARG A 148 -1.06 15.08 12.06
C ARG A 148 -2.55 14.96 12.36
N ASP A 149 -3.03 13.77 12.68
CA ASP A 149 -4.44 13.53 12.96
C ASP A 149 -4.87 14.25 14.27
N GLU A 150 -3.97 14.35 15.25
CA GLU A 150 -4.13 15.19 16.45
C GLU A 150 -4.23 16.69 16.10
N LYS A 151 -3.32 17.21 15.27
CA LYS A 151 -3.39 18.60 14.78
C LYS A 151 -4.69 18.90 14.03
N ARG A 152 -5.17 17.96 13.21
CA ARG A 152 -6.46 18.11 12.50
C ARG A 152 -7.64 18.18 13.45
N LYS A 153 -7.66 17.34 14.50
CA LYS A 153 -8.71 17.39 15.53
C LYS A 153 -8.70 18.71 16.29
N ALA A 154 -7.52 19.21 16.67
CA ALA A 154 -7.37 20.50 17.34
C ALA A 154 -7.92 21.65 16.49
N ASN A 155 -7.55 21.71 15.20
CA ASN A 155 -8.04 22.75 14.28
C ASN A 155 -9.55 22.67 14.02
N TYR A 156 -10.15 21.47 14.07
CA TYR A 156 -11.60 21.32 13.92
C TYR A 156 -12.33 21.78 15.18
N LYS A 157 -11.77 21.46 16.36
CA LYS A 157 -12.32 21.91 17.65
C LYS A 157 -12.29 23.43 17.78
N SER A 158 -11.19 24.08 17.41
CA SER A 158 -11.10 25.56 17.45
C SER A 158 -12.14 26.22 16.54
N LYS A 159 -12.36 25.68 15.34
CA LYS A 159 -13.39 26.19 14.42
C LYS A 159 -14.81 26.01 14.92
N LEU A 160 -15.08 24.97 15.70
CA LEU A 160 -16.39 24.77 16.33
C LEU A 160 -16.62 25.70 17.52
N GLU A 161 -15.56 26.09 18.23
CA GLU A 161 -15.62 27.06 19.33
C GLU A 161 -15.73 28.52 18.84
N GLU A 162 -15.36 28.77 17.57
CA GLU A 162 -15.51 30.05 16.88
C GLU A 162 -16.89 30.26 16.22
N MET A 163 -17.73 29.21 16.16
CA MET A 163 -19.09 29.23 15.59
C MET A 163 -20.16 29.32 16.68
#